data_AF-A0A536ZB17-F1
#
_entry.id   AF-A0A536ZB17-F1
#
_cell.length_a   1.000
_cell.length_b   1.000
_cell.length_c   1.000
_cell.angle_alpha   90.00
_cell.angle_beta   90.00
_cell.angle_gamma   90.00
#
_symmetry.space_group_name_H-M   'P 1'
#
loop_
_entity.id
_entity.type
_entity.pdbx_description
1 polymer ?
#
loop_
_entity_poly.entity_id
_entity_poly.type
_entity_poly.pdbx_seq_one_letter_code
_entity_poly.pdbx_strand_id
1 'polypeptide(L)' 'ALRRRIVRAPVRCPRCGSAHTRELSRFGSTPCKAQHRCEDCLEPFDYFKPH' A
#
# COMPACT_ATOMS: atom_id res chain seq x y z
N ALA A 1 4.21 29.78 -8.56
CA ALA A 1 3.40 28.89 -7.69
C ALA A 1 4.01 27.49 -7.69
N LEU A 2 4.70 27.11 -6.62
CA LEU A 2 5.39 25.81 -6.51
C LEU A 2 4.37 24.69 -6.24
N ARG A 3 4.06 23.89 -7.26
CA ARG A 3 3.22 22.69 -7.11
C ARG A 3 3.96 21.66 -6.27
N ARG A 4 3.48 21.43 -5.05
CA ARG A 4 4.07 20.47 -4.10
C ARG A 4 3.77 19.05 -4.61
N ARG A 5 4.80 18.32 -5.04
CA ARG A 5 4.69 16.93 -5.51
C ARG A 5 4.37 16.04 -4.31
N ILE A 6 3.21 15.39 -4.30
CA ILE A 6 2.85 14.42 -3.25
C ILE A 6 3.60 13.14 -3.55
N VAL A 7 4.68 12.88 -2.81
CA VAL A 7 5.32 11.57 -2.78
C VAL A 7 4.51 10.70 -1.85
N ARG A 8 3.83 9.68 -2.39
CA ARG A 8 3.16 8.68 -1.57
C ARG A 8 4.23 7.85 -0.85
N ALA A 9 4.16 7.81 0.48
CA ALA A 9 5.06 6.98 1.27
C ALA A 9 4.88 5.50 0.91
N PRO A 10 5.96 4.69 0.95
CA PRO A 10 5.87 3.26 0.70
C PRO A 10 4.99 2.59 1.76
N VAL A 11 4.06 1.75 1.31
CA VAL A 11 3.18 0.98 2.18
C VAL A 11 4.01 -0.11 2.86
N ARG A 12 4.01 -0.14 4.19
CA ARG A 12 4.74 -1.14 4.98
C ARG A 12 3.87 -2.37 5.23
N CYS A 13 4.48 -3.54 5.18
CA CYS A 13 3.82 -4.79 5.54
C CYS A 13 3.49 -4.79 7.05
N PRO A 14 2.24 -5.02 7.46
CA PRO A 14 1.88 -5.08 8.88
C PRO A 14 2.36 -6.37 9.56
N ARG A 15 2.78 -7.39 8.80
CA ARG A 15 3.23 -8.69 9.32
C ARG A 15 4.71 -8.69 9.67
N CYS A 16 5.57 -8.16 8.79
CA CYS A 16 7.03 -8.19 8.95
C CYS A 16 7.69 -6.79 8.99
N GLY A 17 6.95 -5.72 8.73
CA GLY A 17 7.49 -4.35 8.71
C GLY A 17 8.22 -3.94 7.44
N SER A 18 8.39 -4.86 6.47
CA SER A 18 9.08 -4.57 5.21
C SER A 18 8.40 -3.44 4.42
N ALA A 19 9.21 -2.63 3.74
CA ALA A 19 8.74 -1.63 2.79
C ALA A 19 8.61 -2.17 1.36
N HIS A 20 9.06 -3.40 1.08
CA HIS A 20 8.90 -4.04 -0.23
C HIS A 20 7.50 -4.65 -0.31
N THR A 21 6.55 -3.82 -0.69
CA THR A 21 5.19 -4.23 -0.95
C THR A 21 4.75 -3.73 -2.31
N ARG A 22 3.96 -4.55 -3.00
CA ARG A 22 3.43 -4.25 -4.32
C ARG A 22 1.91 -4.18 -4.25
N GLU A 23 1.33 -3.15 -4.88
CA GLU A 23 -0.11 -3.07 -5.10
C GLU A 23 -0.52 -4.14 -6.13
N LEU A 24 -1.43 -5.02 -5.74
CA LEU A 24 -2.01 -6.02 -6.62
C LEU A 24 -3.29 -5.50 -7.27
N SER A 25 -4.10 -4.76 -6.51
CA SER A 25 -5.37 -4.20 -6.97
C SER A 25 -5.65 -2.89 -6.24
N ARG A 26 -6.17 -1.89 -6.96
CA ARG A 26 -6.67 -0.64 -6.35
C ARG A 26 -7.91 -0.84 -5.47
N PHE A 27 -8.55 -2.00 -5.57
CA PHE A 27 -9.72 -2.38 -4.80
C PHE A 27 -9.40 -3.63 -3.97
N GLY A 28 -9.50 -3.48 -2.66
CA GLY A 28 -9.38 -4.57 -1.70
C GLY A 28 -10.73 -5.07 -1.25
N SER A 29 -10.85 -5.43 0.03
CA SER A 29 -12.14 -5.85 0.62
C SER A 29 -13.19 -4.73 0.72
N THR A 30 -12.82 -3.47 0.46
CA THR A 30 -13.76 -2.34 0.30
C THR A 30 -13.24 -1.37 -0.77
N PRO A 31 -14.09 -0.49 -1.35
CA PRO A 31 -13.65 0.54 -2.29
C PRO A 31 -12.62 1.50 -1.71
N CYS A 32 -12.61 1.69 -0.39
CA CYS A 32 -11.65 2.55 0.31
C CYS A 32 -10.28 1.88 0.53
N LYS A 33 -10.19 0.56 0.33
CA LYS A 33 -8.97 -0.24 0.49
C LYS A 33 -8.35 -0.57 -0.87
N ALA A 34 -7.03 -0.69 -0.89
CA ALA A 34 -6.26 -1.31 -1.97
C ALA A 34 -5.66 -2.63 -1.45
N GLN A 35 -5.55 -3.63 -2.31
CA GLN A 35 -4.91 -4.89 -1.98
C GLN A 35 -3.42 -4.81 -2.32
N HIS A 36 -2.58 -5.15 -1.35
CA HIS A 36 -1.14 -5.21 -1.48
C HIS A 36 -0.62 -6.60 -1.14
N ARG A 37 0.59 -6.92 -1.59
CA ARG A 37 1.34 -8.10 -1.19
C ARG A 37 2.75 -7.71 -0.80
N CYS A 38 3.24 -8.25 0.31
CA CYS A 38 4.65 -8.11 0.66
C CYS A 38 5.51 -9.04 -0.18
N GLU A 39 6.65 -8.56 -0.67
CA GLU A 39 7.57 -9.37 -1.47
C GLU A 39 8.55 -10.17 -0.60
N ASP A 40 8.76 -9.78 0.67
CA ASP A 40 9.63 -10.53 1.59
C ASP A 40 8.92 -11.69 2.27
N CYS A 41 7.74 -11.45 2.88
CA CYS A 41 6.99 -12.49 3.57
C CYS A 41 5.89 -13.12 2.70
N LEU A 42 5.70 -12.62 1.46
CA LEU A 42 4.75 -13.13 0.47
C LEU A 42 3.27 -13.05 0.85
N GLU A 43 2.95 -12.42 1.98
CA GLU A 43 1.60 -12.31 2.50
C GLU A 43 0.81 -11.15 1.86
N PRO A 44 -0.45 -11.40 1.44
CA PRO A 44 -1.36 -10.35 1.00
C PRO A 44 -1.98 -9.59 2.19
N PHE A 45 -2.29 -8.30 2.01
CA PHE A 45 -2.96 -7.48 3.02
C PHE A 45 -3.72 -6.31 2.37
N ASP A 46 -4.73 -5.80 3.08
CA ASP A 46 -5.46 -4.60 2.69
C ASP A 46 -4.83 -3.33 3.28
N TYR A 47 -4.65 -2.31 2.44
CA TYR A 47 -4.18 -0.99 2.82
C TYR A 47 -5.27 0.06 2.60
N PHE A 48 -5.49 0.93 3.58
CA PHE A 48 -6.43 2.04 3.45
C PHE A 48 -5.81 3.16 2.61
N LYS A 49 -6.50 3.53 1.52
CA LYS A 49 -6.06 4.65 0.67
C LYS A 49 -6.26 5.97 1.42
N PRO A 50 -5.28 6.89 1.40
CA PRO A 50 -5.48 8.23 1.95
C PRO A 50 -6.59 8.94 1.15
N HIS A 51 -7.50 9.61 1.85
CA HIS A 51 -8.60 10.43 1.31
C HIS A 51 -8.12 11.83 0.93
#